data_AF-A0A6V7LAP8-F1
#
_entry.id   AF-A0A6V7LAP8-F1
#
_cell.length_a   1.000
_cell.length_b   1.000
_cell.length_c   1.000
_cell.angle_alpha   90.00
_cell.angle_beta   90.00
_cell.angle_gamma   90.00
#
_symmetry.space_group_name_H-M   'P 1'
#
loop_
_entity.id
_entity.type
_entity.pdbx_description
1 polymer ?
#
loop_
_entity_poly.entity_id
_entity_poly.type
_entity_poly.pdbx_seq_one_letter_code
_entity_poly.pdbx_strand_id
1 'polypeptide(L)' 'MKGKTVIITGCTSGIGKETARDLAKRECRLIMACRNVESANKFK' A
#
# COMPACT_ATOMS: atom_id res chain seq x y z
N MET A 1 -9.33 4.76 -8.83
CA MET A 1 -8.06 5.51 -8.75
C MET A 1 -7.19 5.28 -10.00
N LYS A 2 -7.83 4.96 -11.13
CA LYS A 2 -7.17 4.60 -12.37
C LYS A 2 -6.28 5.73 -12.89
N GLY A 3 -5.06 5.40 -13.30
CA GLY A 3 -4.07 6.35 -13.81
C GLY A 3 -3.39 7.23 -12.75
N LYS A 4 -3.78 7.13 -11.46
CA LYS A 4 -3.12 7.88 -10.38
C LYS A 4 -1.99 7.05 -9.75
N THR A 5 -0.91 7.73 -9.38
CA THR A 5 0.11 7.17 -8.48
C THR A 5 -0.20 7.59 -7.05
N VAL A 6 -0.16 6.64 -6.12
CA VAL A 6 -0.36 6.89 -4.69
C VAL A 6 0.83 6.34 -3.92
N ILE A 7 1.38 7.14 -3.01
CA ILE A 7 2.41 6.69 -2.06
C ILE A 7 1.81 6.59 -0.66
N ILE A 8 2.06 5.47 0.03
CA ILE A 8 1.59 5.27 1.41
C ILE A 8 2.77 4.91 2.31
N THR A 9 2.87 5.65 3.41
CA THR A 9 3.76 5.34 4.53
C THR A 9 3.02 4.55 5.62
N GLY A 10 3.71 3.68 6.36
CA GLY A 10 3.07 2.91 7.44
C GLY A 10 2.08 1.84 6.95
N CYS A 11 2.28 1.33 5.74
CA CYS A 11 1.39 0.36 5.06
C CYS A 11 1.54 -1.10 5.55
N THR A 12 2.37 -1.37 6.55
CA THR A 12 2.67 -2.74 7.01
C THR A 12 1.68 -3.28 8.04
N SER A 13 0.89 -2.42 8.70
CA SER A 13 -0.10 -2.82 9.72
C SER A 13 -1.23 -1.81 9.86
N GLY A 14 -2.26 -2.16 10.64
CA GLY A 14 -3.36 -1.28 11.02
C GLY A 14 -4.07 -0.64 9.82
N ILE A 15 -4.43 0.64 9.98
CA ILE A 15 -5.16 1.40 8.96
C ILE A 15 -4.38 1.54 7.66
N GLY A 16 -3.06 1.73 7.72
CA GLY A 16 -2.24 1.91 6.52
C GLY A 16 -2.25 0.67 5.62
N LYS A 17 -2.29 -0.52 6.22
CA LYS A 17 -2.42 -1.79 5.50
C LYS A 17 -3.77 -1.92 4.80
N GLU A 18 -4.86 -1.62 5.49
CA GLU A 18 -6.20 -1.72 4.90
C GLU A 18 -6.43 -0.64 3.83
N THR A 19 -5.91 0.57 4.02
CA THR A 19 -5.93 1.63 2.99
C THR A 19 -5.15 1.20 1.76
N ALA A 20 -3.95 0.63 1.92
CA ALA A 20 -3.17 0.08 0.81
C ALA A 20 -3.94 -1.02 0.06
N ARG A 21 -4.67 -1.90 0.78
CA ARG A 21 -5.46 -2.98 0.16
C ARG A 21 -6.62 -2.45 -0.65
N ASP A 22 -7.37 -1.51 -0.10
CA ASP A 22 -8.48 -0.87 -0.79
C ASP A 22 -8.00 -0.10 -2.04
N LEU A 23 -6.87 0.60 -1.95
CA LEU A 23 -6.31 1.31 -3.10
C LEU A 23 -5.74 0.40 -4.17
N ALA A 24 -5.14 -0.73 -3.80
CA ALA A 24 -4.68 -1.75 -4.75
C ALA A 24 -5.83 -2.29 -5.61
N LYS A 25 -7.03 -2.43 -5.04
CA LYS A 25 -8.25 -2.84 -5.78
C LYS A 25 -8.77 -1.77 -6.74
N ARG A 26 -8.42 -0.50 -6.54
CA ARG A 26 -8.95 0.65 -7.30
C ARG A 26 -8.13 1.01 -8.54
N GLU A 27 -7.35 0.07 -9.08
CA GLU A 27 -6.53 0.19 -10.30
C GLU A 27 -5.52 1.36 -10.28
N CYS A 28 -4.95 1.70 -9.12
CA CYS A 28 -3.90 2.71 -9.04
C CYS A 28 -2.50 2.12 -9.10
N ARG A 29 -1.51 2.95 -9.41
CA ARG A 29 -0.11 2.62 -9.16
C ARG A 29 0.21 2.94 -7.70
N LEU A 30 0.14 1.93 -6.84
CA LEU A 30 0.43 2.06 -5.41
C LEU A 30 1.93 1.86 -5.14
N ILE A 31 2.54 2.78 -4.42
CA ILE A 31 3.91 2.70 -3.91
C ILE A 31 3.85 2.61 -2.39
N MET A 32 4.39 1.53 -1.84
CA MET A 32 4.48 1.31 -0.41
C MET A 32 5.85 1.78 0.10
N ALA A 33 5.86 2.83 0.92
CA ALA A 33 7.06 3.36 1.56
C ALA A 33 7.10 2.90 3.03
N CYS A 34 8.00 1.97 3.34
CA CYS A 34 8.11 1.40 4.68
C CYS A 34 9.56 1.12 5.06
N ARG A 35 9.84 1.09 6.36
CA ARG A 35 11.18 0.79 6.91
C ARG A 35 11.57 -0.68 6.74
N ASN A 36 10.61 -1.59 6.83
CA ASN A 36 10.84 -3.03 6.78
C ASN A 36 10.16 -3.62 5.53
N VAL A 37 10.98 -3.93 4.52
CA VAL A 37 10.52 -4.47 3.24
C VAL A 37 10.00 -5.90 3.36
N GLU A 38 10.52 -6.72 4.27
CA GLU A 38 10.02 -8.08 4.49
C GLU A 38 8.57 -8.08 4.96
N SER A 39 8.23 -7.15 5.86
CA SER A 39 6.86 -6.97 6.35
C SER A 39 5.93 -6.49 5.25
N ALA A 40 6.41 -5.64 4.35
CA ALA A 40 5.64 -5.22 3.18
C ALA A 40 5.51 -6.33 2.13
N ASN A 41 6.49 -7.23 1.99
CA ASN A 41 6.39 -8.38 1.08
C ASN A 41 5.37 -9.43 1.57
N LYS A 42 5.03 -9.43 2.86
CA LYS A 42 3.92 -10.23 3.41
C LYS A 42 2.53 -9.63 3.13
N PHE A 43 2.47 -8.48 2.46
CA PHE A 43 1.23 -7.84 2.06
C PHE A 43 0.49 -8.75 1.06
N LYS A 44 -0.65 -9.29 1.49
CA LYS A 44 -1.58 -10.11 0.69
C LYS A 44 -2.87 -9.35 0.47
#